data_AF-A0A917NFR9-F1
#
_entry.id   AF-A0A917NFR9-F1
#
_cell.length_a   1.000
_cell.length_b   1.000
_cell.length_c   1.000
_cell.angle_alpha   90.00
_cell.angle_beta   90.00
_cell.angle_gamma   90.00
#
_symmetry.space_group_name_H-M   'P 1'
#
loop_
_entity.id
_entity.type
_entity.pdbx_description
1 polymer ?
#
loop_
_entity_poly.entity_id
_entity_poly.type
_entity_poly.pdbx_seq_one_letter_code
_entity_poly.pdbx_strand_id
1 'polypeptide(L)'
;MRGTLPPAGRGGCGGPPCLGFIDVSHTIEELVAKQHAADAAHAQVLELRETYGPPAEGQLTGTQRETYETALRAWRDLDRDLQTAVSEYARDEGRSLAEVDAELARVAGKSPENPEEAGN
;
A
#
# COMPACT_ATOMS: atom_id res chain seq x y z
N MET A 1 -7.16 -33.41 -34.52
CA MET A 1 -6.99 -33.13 -33.08
C MET A 1 -6.63 -31.65 -32.97
N ARG A 2 -7.59 -30.74 -32.76
CA ARG A 2 -7.98 -30.15 -31.46
C ARG A 2 -6.74 -29.74 -30.63
N GLY A 3 -6.49 -28.48 -30.27
CA GLY A 3 -7.22 -27.24 -30.49
C GLY A 3 -6.38 -26.04 -30.04
N THR A 4 -6.48 -24.93 -30.77
CA THR A 4 -5.95 -23.62 -30.39
C THR A 4 -6.82 -23.04 -29.29
N LEU A 5 -6.20 -22.72 -28.15
CA LEU A 5 -6.83 -22.10 -26.99
C LEU A 5 -7.02 -20.59 -27.24
N PRO A 6 -8.20 -20.00 -26.93
CA PRO A 6 -8.46 -18.57 -27.12
C PRO A 6 -7.84 -17.71 -26.00
N PRO A 7 -7.42 -16.46 -26.25
CA PRO A 7 -7.32 -15.49 -25.17
C PRO A 7 -8.73 -15.08 -24.73
N ALA A 8 -9.09 -15.46 -23.51
CA ALA A 8 -10.29 -14.98 -22.84
C ALA A 8 -10.25 -13.46 -22.72
N GLY A 9 -11.35 -12.82 -23.12
CA GLY A 9 -11.55 -11.39 -23.00
C GLY A 9 -11.43 -10.93 -21.56
N ARG A 10 -10.76 -9.80 -21.35
CA ARG A 10 -10.92 -8.98 -20.15
C ARG A 10 -12.35 -8.45 -20.15
N GLY A 11 -13.23 -9.19 -19.50
CA GLY A 11 -14.58 -8.75 -19.18
C GLY A 11 -14.50 -7.50 -18.32
N GLY A 12 -15.08 -6.41 -18.83
CA GLY A 12 -15.42 -5.26 -18.02
C GLY A 12 -16.51 -5.66 -17.03
N CYS A 13 -16.16 -5.69 -15.75
CA CYS A 13 -17.13 -5.59 -14.67
C CYS A 13 -17.23 -4.10 -14.30
N GLY A 14 -17.95 -3.33 -15.13
CA GLY A 14 -18.42 -1.99 -14.77
C GLY A 14 -19.70 -2.09 -13.96
N GLY A 15 -19.59 -2.57 -12.73
CA GLY A 15 -20.65 -2.41 -11.72
C GLY A 15 -20.40 -1.09 -10.98
N PRO A 16 -21.42 -0.24 -10.77
CA PRO A 16 -21.23 0.94 -9.94
C PRO A 16 -20.98 0.50 -8.49
N PRO A 17 -19.91 0.97 -7.82
CA PRO A 17 -19.82 0.79 -6.38
C PRO A 17 -20.93 1.65 -5.74
N CYS A 18 -21.86 0.98 -5.06
CA CYS A 18 -22.74 1.62 -4.12
C CYS A 18 -21.87 2.38 -3.10
N LEU A 19 -22.07 3.69 -3.07
CA LEU A 19 -21.35 4.68 -2.29
C LEU A 19 -21.22 4.30 -0.81
N GLY A 20 -20.01 4.46 -0.26
CA GLY A 20 -19.84 4.55 1.18
C GLY A 20 -18.42 4.35 1.71
N PHE A 21 -17.43 5.15 1.29
CA PHE A 21 -16.40 5.72 2.20
C PHE A 21 -15.45 6.70 1.45
N ILE A 22 -15.71 8.00 1.60
CA ILE A 22 -14.78 9.15 1.65
C ILE A 22 -13.86 9.44 0.43
N ASP A 23 -14.31 10.41 -0.37
CA ASP A 23 -13.58 11.58 -0.92
C ASP A 23 -12.10 11.44 -1.38
N VAL A 24 -11.91 11.39 -2.70
CA VAL A 24 -11.12 12.37 -3.47
C VAL A 24 -9.61 12.49 -3.16
N SER A 25 -8.79 11.53 -3.61
CA SER A 25 -7.33 11.67 -3.65
C SER A 25 -6.88 12.58 -4.81
N HIS A 26 -6.94 13.90 -4.65
CA HIS A 26 -6.55 14.86 -5.70
C HIS A 26 -5.07 15.28 -5.70
N THR A 27 -4.20 14.75 -4.82
CA THR A 27 -2.77 15.12 -4.84
C THR A 27 -1.82 13.99 -4.44
N ILE A 28 -0.59 14.06 -4.96
CA ILE A 28 0.49 13.12 -4.63
C ILE A 28 0.92 13.19 -3.16
N GLU A 29 0.78 14.36 -2.52
CA GLU A 29 1.15 14.58 -1.11
C GLU A 29 0.28 13.75 -0.16
N GLU A 30 -1.01 13.59 -0.48
CA GLU A 30 -1.91 12.75 0.31
C GLU A 30 -1.59 11.25 0.14
N LEU A 31 -1.20 10.82 -1.07
CA LEU A 31 -0.70 9.46 -1.30
C LEU A 31 0.57 9.20 -0.48
N VAL A 32 1.47 10.19 -0.38
CA VAL A 32 2.69 10.11 0.43
C VAL A 32 2.36 10.00 1.92
N ALA A 33 1.37 10.74 2.41
CA ALA A 33 0.93 10.63 3.80
C ALA A 33 0.36 9.22 4.12
N LYS A 34 -0.44 8.66 3.20
CA LYS A 34 -0.96 7.28 3.31
C LYS A 34 0.15 6.23 3.27
N GLN A 35 1.13 6.42 2.38
CA GLN A 35 2.33 5.58 2.30
C GLN A 35 3.12 5.60 3.62
N HIS A 36 3.41 6.78 4.16
CA HIS A 36 4.09 6.90 5.45
C HIS A 36 3.32 6.21 6.59
N ALA A 37 1.99 6.31 6.61
CA ALA A 37 1.17 5.61 7.61
C ALA A 37 1.26 4.08 7.46
N ALA A 38 1.23 3.57 6.23
CA ALA A 38 1.40 2.15 5.93
C ALA A 38 2.81 1.67 6.31
N ASP A 39 3.86 2.43 5.98
CA ASP A 39 5.25 2.11 6.37
C ASP A 39 5.44 2.11 7.89
N ALA A 40 4.87 3.08 8.60
CA ALA A 40 4.93 3.13 10.06
C ALA A 40 4.22 1.93 10.71
N ALA A 41 3.06 1.52 10.17
CA ALA A 41 2.37 0.32 10.63
C ALA A 41 3.15 -0.96 10.30
N HIS A 42 3.79 -1.02 9.13
CA HIS A 42 4.65 -2.12 8.73
C HIS A 42 5.88 -2.24 9.65
N ALA A 43 6.52 -1.12 10.00
CA ALA A 43 7.64 -1.08 10.93
C ALA A 43 7.25 -1.65 12.31
N GLN A 44 6.05 -1.36 12.81
CA GLN A 44 5.55 -1.97 14.05
C GLN A 44 5.38 -3.49 13.91
N VAL A 45 4.87 -3.98 12.78
CA VAL A 45 4.77 -5.44 12.52
C VAL A 45 6.15 -6.09 12.50
N LEU A 46 7.15 -5.42 11.92
CA LEU A 46 8.54 -5.90 11.91
C LEU A 46 9.14 -5.90 13.33
N GLU A 47 8.94 -4.83 14.11
CA GLU A 47 9.41 -4.76 15.50
C GLU A 47 8.79 -5.87 16.36
N LEU A 48 7.48 -6.13 16.21
CA LEU A 48 6.81 -7.24 16.90
C LEU A 48 7.39 -8.59 16.47
N ARG A 49 7.76 -8.74 15.19
CA ARG A 49 8.41 -9.95 14.67
C ARG A 49 9.83 -10.13 15.21
N GLU A 50 10.58 -9.06 15.38
CA GLU A 50 11.91 -9.09 16.00
C GLU A 50 11.83 -9.38 17.50
N THR A 51 10.84 -8.79 18.18
CA THR A 51 10.65 -8.93 19.63
C THR A 51 10.15 -10.33 20.03
N TYR A 52 9.22 -10.90 19.27
CA TYR A 52 8.61 -12.19 19.60
C TYR A 52 9.27 -13.38 18.87
N GLY A 53 10.15 -13.13 17.92
CA GLY A 53 10.74 -14.15 17.06
C GLY A 53 9.82 -14.57 15.91
N PRO A 54 10.31 -15.44 14.99
CA PRO A 54 9.56 -15.87 13.83
C PRO A 54 8.23 -16.53 14.25
N PRO A 55 7.07 -16.06 13.75
CA PRO A 55 5.78 -16.64 14.12
C PRO A 55 5.66 -18.12 13.74
N ALA A 56 6.50 -18.58 12.80
CA ALA A 56 6.59 -19.96 12.33
C ALA A 56 7.11 -20.95 13.39
N GLU A 57 7.80 -20.48 14.43
CA GLU A 57 8.36 -21.37 15.48
C GLU A 57 7.38 -21.67 16.61
N GLY A 58 6.14 -21.14 16.55
CA GLY A 58 5.09 -21.46 17.52
C GLY A 58 5.33 -20.92 18.94
N GLN A 59 6.34 -20.07 19.15
CA GLN A 59 6.73 -19.55 20.46
C GLN A 59 5.87 -18.38 20.97
N LEU A 60 5.01 -17.81 20.11
CA LEU A 60 4.10 -16.73 20.48
C LEU A 60 3.00 -17.26 21.43
N THR A 61 2.92 -16.66 22.62
CA THR A 61 1.77 -16.81 23.51
C THR A 61 0.50 -16.26 22.83
N GLY A 62 -0.69 -16.68 23.29
CA GLY A 62 -1.97 -16.28 22.67
C GLY A 62 -2.12 -14.75 22.55
N THR A 63 -1.77 -14.00 23.59
CA THR A 63 -1.83 -12.53 23.61
C THR A 63 -0.82 -11.88 22.66
N GLN A 64 0.40 -12.43 22.54
CA GLN A 64 1.40 -11.90 21.61
C GLN A 64 0.99 -12.14 20.15
N ARG A 65 0.40 -13.31 19.88
CA ARG A 65 -0.16 -13.62 18.56
C ARG A 65 -1.29 -12.67 18.20
N GLU A 66 -2.24 -12.45 19.11
CA GLU A 66 -3.36 -11.51 18.90
C GLU A 66 -2.87 -10.08 18.64
N THR A 67 -1.85 -9.64 19.38
CA THR A 67 -1.23 -8.31 19.19
C THR A 67 -0.59 -8.19 17.81
N TYR A 68 0.19 -9.21 17.41
CA TYR A 68 0.81 -9.27 16.08
C TYR A 68 -0.25 -9.29 14.96
N GLU A 69 -1.30 -10.11 15.09
CA GLU A 69 -2.38 -10.20 14.12
C GLU A 69 -3.15 -8.87 13.98
N THR A 70 -3.33 -8.15 15.09
CA THR A 70 -3.98 -6.84 15.10
C THR A 70 -3.13 -5.79 14.36
N ALA A 71 -1.84 -5.71 14.67
CA ALA A 71 -0.92 -4.81 13.97
C ALA A 71 -0.83 -5.15 12.47
N LEU A 72 -0.75 -6.44 12.15
CA LEU A 72 -0.72 -6.91 10.77
C LEU A 72 -1.99 -6.52 10.01
N ARG A 73 -3.16 -6.64 10.65
CA ARG A 73 -4.43 -6.24 10.04
C ARG A 73 -4.49 -4.74 9.79
N ALA A 74 -4.09 -3.93 10.77
CA ALA A 74 -4.03 -2.48 10.63
C ALA A 74 -3.13 -2.04 9.47
N TRP A 75 -1.94 -2.66 9.34
CA TRP A 75 -1.05 -2.43 8.21
C TRP A 75 -1.71 -2.79 6.86
N ARG A 76 -2.36 -3.97 6.77
CA ARG A 76 -3.03 -4.38 5.51
C ARG A 76 -4.17 -3.47 5.12
N ASP A 77 -4.91 -2.94 6.08
CA ASP A 77 -6.02 -2.02 5.80
C ASP A 77 -5.47 -0.69 5.24
N LEU A 78 -4.36 -0.18 5.78
CA LEU A 78 -3.67 1.02 5.26
C LEU A 78 -3.04 0.79 3.87
N ASP A 79 -2.39 -0.35 3.66
CA ASP A 79 -1.81 -0.72 2.37
C ASP A 79 -2.89 -0.84 1.28
N ARG A 80 -4.04 -1.42 1.62
CA ARG A 80 -5.18 -1.52 0.70
C ARG A 80 -5.77 -0.16 0.36
N ASP A 81 -5.88 0.74 1.34
CA ASP A 81 -6.34 2.11 1.14
C ASP A 81 -5.40 2.86 0.18
N LEU A 82 -4.09 2.76 0.41
CA LEU A 82 -3.07 3.33 -0.46
C LEU A 82 -3.17 2.79 -1.90
N GLN A 83 -3.23 1.47 -2.08
CA GLN A 83 -3.32 0.87 -3.42
C GLN A 83 -4.58 1.28 -4.18
N THR A 84 -5.68 1.46 -3.44
CA THR A 84 -6.94 2.01 -3.99
C THR A 84 -6.71 3.44 -4.46
N ALA A 85 -6.16 4.30 -3.61
CA ALA A 85 -5.92 5.71 -3.91
C ALA A 85 -4.94 5.91 -5.09
N VAL A 86 -3.85 5.14 -5.15
CA VAL A 86 -2.89 5.16 -6.27
C VAL A 86 -3.57 4.73 -7.57
N SER A 87 -4.44 3.73 -7.52
CA SER A 87 -5.18 3.26 -8.69
C SER A 87 -6.18 4.27 -9.21
N GLU A 88 -6.85 5.00 -8.33
CA GLU A 88 -7.77 6.08 -8.70
C GLU A 88 -7.00 7.28 -9.26
N TYR A 89 -5.95 7.74 -8.57
CA TYR A 89 -5.10 8.82 -9.04
C TYR A 89 -4.49 8.54 -10.43
N ALA A 90 -3.98 7.32 -10.65
CA ALA A 90 -3.45 6.93 -11.96
C ALA A 90 -4.50 6.98 -13.07
N ARG A 91 -5.75 6.57 -12.78
CA ARG A 91 -6.86 6.64 -13.74
C ARG A 91 -7.24 8.08 -14.05
N ASP A 92 -7.34 8.93 -13.03
CA ASP A 92 -7.73 10.34 -13.16
C ASP A 92 -6.68 11.15 -13.92
N GLU A 93 -5.41 10.90 -13.65
CA GLU A 93 -4.27 11.55 -14.32
C GLU A 93 -3.94 10.92 -15.70
N GLY A 94 -4.60 9.81 -16.06
CA GLY A 94 -4.31 9.07 -17.28
C GLY A 94 -2.90 8.46 -17.33
N ARG A 95 -2.26 8.26 -16.17
CA ARG A 95 -0.91 7.73 -16.02
C ARG A 95 -0.91 6.24 -15.71
N SER A 96 0.21 5.58 -15.94
CA SER A 96 0.38 4.18 -15.55
C SER A 96 0.56 4.07 -14.03
N LEU A 97 0.04 3.01 -13.41
CA LEU A 97 0.31 2.71 -11.99
C LEU A 97 1.80 2.75 -11.65
N ALA A 98 2.65 2.20 -12.54
CA ALA A 98 4.10 2.19 -12.36
C ALA A 98 4.72 3.60 -12.37
N GLU A 99 4.14 4.55 -13.10
CA GLU A 99 4.63 5.94 -13.14
C GLU A 99 4.24 6.69 -11.86
N VAL A 100 3.00 6.48 -11.39
CA VAL A 100 2.53 7.05 -10.13
C VAL A 100 3.28 6.47 -8.94
N ASP A 101 3.53 5.16 -8.92
CA ASP A 101 4.29 4.48 -7.87
C ASP A 101 5.75 4.97 -7.83
N ALA A 102 6.39 5.13 -8.99
CA ALA A 102 7.73 5.69 -9.07
C ALA A 102 7.78 7.15 -8.58
N GLU A 103 6.75 7.96 -8.88
CA GLU A 103 6.66 9.32 -8.37
C GLU A 103 6.38 9.36 -6.87
N LEU A 104 5.48 8.50 -6.39
CA LEU A 104 5.19 8.34 -4.96
C LEU A 104 6.45 7.95 -4.18
N ALA A 105 7.21 6.96 -4.66
CA ALA A 105 8.47 6.56 -4.05
C ALA A 105 9.51 7.69 -4.06
N ARG A 106 9.58 8.49 -5.13
CA ARG A 106 10.46 9.67 -5.20
C ARG A 106 10.06 10.74 -4.19
N VAL A 107 8.77 11.04 -4.05
CA VAL A 107 8.30 12.10 -3.12
C VAL A 107 8.35 11.62 -1.68
N ALA A 108 7.95 10.39 -1.39
CA ALA A 108 8.05 9.79 -0.05
C ALA A 108 9.50 9.66 0.42
N GLY A 109 10.42 9.28 -0.48
CA GLY A 109 11.87 9.27 -0.20
C GLY A 109 12.50 10.66 -0.09
N LYS A 110 11.75 11.71 -0.42
CA LYS A 110 12.18 13.12 -0.41
C LYS A 110 11.47 13.94 0.67
N SER A 111 10.83 13.25 1.63
CA SER A 111 10.36 13.86 2.88
C SER A 111 11.41 14.83 3.43
N PRO A 112 11.04 16.07 3.83
CA PRO A 112 11.96 17.19 3.97
C PRO A 112 12.80 17.06 5.24
N GLU A 113 13.82 16.19 5.21
CA GLU A 113 14.92 16.17 6.17
C GLU A 113 16.30 16.21 5.52
N ASN A 114 16.44 16.79 4.31
CA ASN A 114 17.72 17.39 3.92
C ASN A 114 17.65 18.37 2.74
N PRO A 115 17.56 19.69 2.97
CA PRO A 115 17.86 20.69 1.94
C PRO A 115 19.29 21.26 2.04
N GLU A 116 20.28 20.53 2.56
CA GLU A 116 21.67 21.00 2.56
C GLU A 116 22.62 19.90 2.06
N GLU A 117 22.70 19.75 0.73
CA GLU A 117 23.96 19.45 0.02
C GLU A 117 23.83 19.97 -1.42
N ALA A 118 23.68 21.29 -1.51
CA ALA A 118 23.97 22.05 -2.72
C ALA A 118 25.15 22.99 -2.41
N GLY A 119 26.37 22.50 -2.64
CA GLY A 119 27.56 23.32 -2.88
C GLY A 119 28.33 23.82 -1.65
N ASN A 120 29.51 23.24 -1.41
CA ASN A 120 30.81 23.88 -1.71
C ASN A 120 31.97 22.89 -1.53
#